data_AF-A0A0K2TQS0-F1
#
_entry.id   AF-A0A0K2TQS0-F1
#
_cell.length_a   1.000
_cell.length_b   1.000
_cell.length_c   1.000
_cell.angle_alpha   90.00
_cell.angle_beta   90.00
_cell.angle_gamma   90.00
#
_symmetry.space_group_name_H-M   'P 1'
#
loop_
_entity.id
_entity.type
_entity.pdbx_description
1 polymer ?
#
loop_
_entity_poly.entity_id
_entity_poly.type
_entity_poly.pdbx_seq_one_letter_code
_entity_poly.pdbx_strand_id
1 'polypeptide(L)' 'MGKSNSKLKQETLNRLLAETYFTEKEIKQWHKGFLKDCPNGLLTEHGFIKIYTQFFPNGDPTKFAS' A
#
# COMPACT_ATOMS: atom_id res chain seq x y z
N MET A 1 -13.99 -12.71 -14.55
CA MET A 1 -14.80 -12.49 -13.32
C MET A 1 -13.89 -11.86 -12.27
N GLY A 2 -14.15 -10.60 -11.89
CA GLY A 2 -13.26 -9.79 -11.04
C GLY A 2 -13.28 -10.23 -9.59
N LYS A 3 -12.09 -10.35 -8.98
CA LYS A 3 -11.92 -10.76 -7.57
C LYS A 3 -12.61 -9.74 -6.66
N SER A 4 -13.47 -10.22 -5.76
CA SER A 4 -14.23 -9.40 -4.80
C SER A 4 -13.36 -8.57 -3.83
N ASN A 5 -12.05 -8.84 -3.77
CA ASN A 5 -11.09 -8.11 -2.94
C ASN A 5 -10.50 -6.86 -3.60
N SER A 6 -10.90 -6.51 -4.82
CA SER A 6 -10.30 -5.36 -5.54
C SER A 6 -10.88 -4.00 -5.17
N LYS A 7 -11.96 -3.94 -4.37
CA LYS A 7 -12.57 -2.68 -3.90
C LYS A 7 -12.26 -2.47 -2.42
N LEU A 8 -11.77 -1.27 -2.09
CA LEU A 8 -11.56 -0.83 -0.71
C LEU A 8 -12.91 -0.79 0.03
N LYS A 9 -13.01 -1.45 1.18
CA LYS A 9 -14.22 -1.46 2.01
C LYS A 9 -14.45 -0.06 2.61
N GLN A 10 -15.72 0.33 2.71
CA GLN A 10 -16.09 1.65 3.24
C GLN A 10 -15.62 1.86 4.69
N GLU A 11 -15.67 0.81 5.51
CA GLU A 11 -15.18 0.85 6.89
C GLU A 11 -13.69 1.17 6.96
N THR A 12 -12.87 0.51 6.13
CA THR A 12 -11.43 0.78 6.02
C THR A 12 -11.16 2.20 5.53
N LEU A 13 -11.93 2.67 4.53
CA LEU A 13 -11.81 4.03 4.02
C LEU A 13 -12.10 5.07 5.12
N ASN A 14 -13.18 4.90 5.87
CA ASN A 14 -13.55 5.82 6.95
C ASN A 14 -12.48 5.84 8.06
N ARG A 15 -11.92 4.67 8.40
CA ARG A 15 -10.82 4.60 9.37
C ARG A 15 -9.57 5.36 8.88
N LEU A 16 -9.17 5.14 7.62
CA LEU A 16 -8.01 5.82 7.04
C LEU A 16 -8.22 7.34 6.95
N LEU A 17 -9.44 7.81 6.67
CA LEU A 17 -9.77 9.23 6.68
C LEU A 17 -9.68 9.86 8.07
N ALA A 18 -9.99 9.10 9.12
CA ALA A 18 -9.94 9.58 10.50
C ALA A 18 -8.51 9.54 11.10
N GLU A 19 -7.69 8.59 10.67
CA GLU A 19 -6.37 8.31 11.26
C GLU A 19 -5.21 8.86 10.44
N THR A 20 -5.46 9.39 9.24
CA THR A 20 -4.41 9.91 8.35
C THR A 20 -4.77 11.30 7.83
N TYR A 21 -3.79 11.99 7.25
CA TYR A 21 -3.97 13.31 6.63
C TYR A 21 -4.35 13.24 5.14
N PHE A 22 -4.72 12.05 4.65
CA PHE A 22 -5.06 11.85 3.24
C PHE A 22 -6.55 12.07 2.98
N THR A 23 -6.85 12.65 1.83
CA THR A 23 -8.21 12.74 1.30
C THR A 23 -8.70 11.40 0.78
N GLU A 24 -10.02 11.25 0.64
CA GLU A 24 -10.63 10.03 0.09
C GLU A 24 -10.08 9.70 -1.31
N LYS A 25 -9.83 10.74 -2.11
CA LYS A 25 -9.28 10.60 -3.45
C LYS A 25 -7.87 10.03 -3.42
N GLU A 26 -7.01 10.54 -2.54
CA GLU A 26 -5.64 10.05 -2.37
C GLU A 26 -5.62 8.61 -1.88
N ILE A 27 -6.43 8.27 -0.86
CA ILE A 27 -6.53 6.89 -0.34
C ILE A 27 -6.94 5.92 -1.46
N LYS A 28 -7.93 6.29 -2.29
CA LYS A 28 -8.36 5.46 -3.42
C LYS A 28 -7.27 5.34 -4.49
N GLN A 29 -6.51 6.41 -4.76
CA GLN A 29 -5.39 6.38 -5.69
C GLN A 29 -4.26 5.47 -5.20
N TRP A 30 -3.88 5.60 -3.92
CA TRP A 30 -2.89 4.74 -3.27
C TRP A 30 -3.31 3.27 -3.31
N HIS A 31 -4.56 2.95 -2.94
CA HIS A 31 -5.07 1.57 -3.00
C HIS A 31 -5.04 1.00 -4.43
N LYS A 32 -5.34 1.81 -5.44
CA LYS A 32 -5.25 1.39 -6.85
C LYS A 32 -3.80 1.11 -7.28
N GLY A 33 -2.85 1.96 -6.86
CA GLY A 33 -1.42 1.73 -7.09
C GLY A 33 -0.95 0.46 -6.41
N PHE A 34 -1.31 0.30 -5.14
CA PHE A 34 -1.00 -0.89 -4.35
C PHE A 34 -1.48 -2.18 -5.00
N LEU A 35 -2.73 -2.25 -5.50
CA LEU A 35 -3.22 -3.46 -6.19
C LEU A 35 -2.58 -3.70 -7.56
N LYS A 36 -2.01 -2.68 -8.19
CA LYS A 36 -1.24 -2.84 -9.44
C LYS A 36 0.10 -3.52 -9.15
N ASP A 37 0.76 -3.11 -8.07
CA ASP A 37 2.08 -3.63 -7.70
C ASP A 37 1.99 -4.93 -6.88
N CYS A 38 0.92 -5.10 -6.10
CA CYS A 38 0.61 -6.26 -5.26
C CYS A 38 -0.79 -6.81 -5.61
N PRO A 39 -0.94 -7.63 -6.66
CA PRO A 39 -2.25 -8.08 -7.16
C PRO A 39 -3.07 -8.95 -6.20
N ASN A 40 -2.42 -9.51 -5.17
CA ASN A 40 -3.06 -10.27 -4.09
C ASN A 40 -3.51 -9.38 -2.93
N GLY A 41 -3.19 -8.09 -2.93
CA GLY A 41 -3.46 -7.16 -1.85
C GLY A 41 -2.55 -7.33 -0.63
N LEU A 42 -1.42 -8.02 -0.77
CA LEU A 42 -0.47 -8.27 0.31
C LEU A 42 0.93 -7.86 -0.13
N LEU A 43 1.60 -7.04 0.69
CA LEU A 43 3.01 -6.73 0.53
C LEU A 43 3.81 -7.60 1.50
N THR A 44 4.71 -8.42 0.96
CA THR A 44 5.63 -9.23 1.76
C THR A 44 6.84 -8.42 2.18
N GLU A 45 7.56 -8.86 3.21
CA GLU A 45 8.83 -8.25 3.64
C GLU A 45 9.82 -8.11 2.48
N HIS A 46 10.01 -9.19 1.70
CA HIS A 46 10.87 -9.16 0.52
C HIS A 46 10.40 -8.14 -0.54
N GLY A 47 9.08 -8.01 -0.74
CA GLY A 47 8.51 -6.99 -1.61
C GLY A 47 8.77 -5.57 -1.10
N PHE A 48 8.64 -5.36 0.22
CA PHE A 48 8.93 -4.07 0.85
C PHE A 48 10.40 -3.67 0.72
N ILE A 49 11.34 -4.58 0.98
CA ILE A 49 12.78 -4.35 0.81
C ILE A 49 13.08 -3.93 -0.64
N LYS A 50 12.49 -4.64 -1.63
CA LYS A 50 12.65 -4.30 -3.03
C LYS A 50 12.14 -2.89 -3.35
N ILE A 51 10.94 -2.53 -2.89
CA ILE A 51 10.39 -1.18 -3.08
C ILE A 51 11.31 -0.14 -2.42
N TYR A 52 11.73 -0.36 -1.17
CA TYR A 52 12.57 0.56 -0.43
C TYR A 52 13.92 0.80 -1.11
N THR A 53 14.59 -0.26 -1.58
CA THR A 53 15.86 -0.14 -2.34
C THR A 53 15.70 0.58 -3.68
N GLN A 54 14.53 0.50 -4.34
CA GLN A 54 14.28 1.25 -5.57
C GLN A 54 14.14 2.76 -5.32
N PHE A 55 13.51 3.17 -4.22
CA PHE A 55 13.34 4.58 -3.87
C PHE A 55 14.56 5.18 -3.16
N PHE A 56 15.30 4.34 -2.42
CA PHE A 56 16.48 4.72 -1.65
C PHE A 56 17.64 3.77 -2.02
N PRO A 57 18.25 3.90 -3.21
CA PRO A 57 19.30 2.98 -3.68
C PRO A 57 20.54 2.95 -2.78
N ASN A 58 20.77 4.03 -2.02
CA ASN A 58 21.85 4.14 -1.03
C ASN A 58 21.36 4.02 0.42
N GLY A 59 20.07 3.72 0.64
CA GLY A 59 19.47 3.57 1.96
C GLY A 59 19.56 2.14 2.46
N ASP A 60 19.63 1.96 3.78
CA ASP A 60 19.60 0.63 4.41
C ASP A 60 18.14 0.22 4.74
N PRO A 61 17.55 -0.73 4.01
CA PRO A 61 16.17 -1.18 4.22
C PRO A 61 15.97 -1.94 5.53
N THR A 62 17.03 -2.53 6.11
CA THR A 62 16.93 -3.36 7.32
C THR A 62 16.51 -2.55 8.54
N LYS A 63 16.83 -1.25 8.55
CA LYS A 63 16.42 -0.30 9.61
C LYS A 63 14.91 -0.04 9.67
N PHE A 64 14.18 -0.33 8.59
CA PHE A 64 12.74 -0.09 8.50
C PHE A 64 11.91 -1.38 8.45
N ALA A 65 12.53 -2.51 8.10
CA ALA A 65 11.87 -3.80 7.96
C ALA A 65 11.93 -4.69 9.22
N SER A 66 12.48 -4.18 10.34
CA SER A 66 12.57 -4.91 11.63
C SER A 66 11.34 -4.73 12.50
#